data_AF-A0A818M4H5-F1
#
_entry.id   AF-A0A818M4H5-F1
#
_cell.length_a   1.000
_cell.length_b   1.000
_cell.length_c   1.000
_cell.angle_alpha   90.00
_cell.angle_beta   90.00
_cell.angle_gamma   90.00
#
_symmetry.space_group_name_H-M   'P 1'
#
loop_
_entity.id
_entity.type
_entity.pdbx_description
1 polymer ?
#
loop_
_entity_poly.entity_id
_entity_poly.type
_entity_poly.pdbx_seq_one_letter_code
_entity_poly.pdbx_strand_id
1 'polypeptide(L)'
;PILVFRNEVRTQLNCEAAIHNATQSGYAPIVCVAQDTCKGKPIEDPILIKKLLELSDNKTEHLPGLLPFVPGLPVILTQNIAIKLGLINGINGIFRQLVHQPDFMSTDVLLQAFPNNTQYVH
;
A
#
# COMPACT_ATOMS: atom_id res chain seq x y z
N PRO A 1 -9.16 -9.30 8.67
CA PRO A 1 -7.73 -9.64 8.78
C PRO A 1 -7.46 -11.13 8.50
N ILE A 2 -6.69 -11.43 7.45
CA ILE A 2 -6.26 -12.80 7.17
C ILE A 2 -4.98 -13.05 7.98
N LEU A 3 -5.02 -14.00 8.91
CA LEU A 3 -3.85 -14.41 9.69
C LEU A 3 -2.98 -15.32 8.85
N VAL A 4 -1.75 -14.90 8.56
CA VAL A 4 -0.75 -15.71 7.87
C VAL A 4 0.58 -15.67 8.57
N PHE A 5 1.28 -16.81 8.51
CA PHE A 5 2.55 -17.05 9.21
C PHE A 5 3.73 -16.28 8.60
N ARG A 6 3.60 -15.82 7.36
CA ARG A 6 4.64 -15.09 6.62
C ARG A 6 4.12 -13.73 6.19
N ASN A 7 4.87 -12.69 6.52
CA ASN A 7 4.54 -11.30 6.21
C ASN A 7 4.47 -11.04 4.69
N GLU A 8 5.31 -11.70 3.89
CA GLU A 8 5.23 -11.68 2.41
C GLU A 8 3.88 -12.17 1.88
N VAL A 9 3.39 -13.29 2.42
CA VAL A 9 2.10 -13.88 2.04
C VAL A 9 0.96 -12.95 2.46
N ARG A 10 1.11 -12.23 3.58
CA ARG A 10 0.11 -11.25 4.04
C ARG A 10 -0.02 -10.12 3.03
N THR A 11 1.09 -9.60 2.56
CA THR A 11 1.13 -8.51 1.57
C THR A 11 0.50 -8.96 0.27
N GLN A 12 0.84 -10.16 -0.22
CA GLN A 12 0.21 -10.71 -1.43
C GLN A 12 -1.31 -10.86 -1.27
N LEU A 13 -1.78 -11.47 -0.19
CA LEU A 13 -3.22 -11.66 0.07
C LEU A 13 -3.96 -10.34 0.25
N ASN A 14 -3.33 -9.33 0.86
CA ASN A 14 -3.89 -8.00 0.98
C ASN A 14 -4.03 -7.33 -0.40
N CYS A 15 -3.04 -7.50 -1.28
CA CYS A 15 -3.12 -7.01 -2.65
C CYS A 15 -4.24 -7.69 -3.44
N GLU A 16 -4.35 -9.01 -3.37
CA GLU A 16 -5.43 -9.78 -3.99
C GLU A 16 -6.81 -9.37 -3.47
N ALA A 17 -6.94 -9.18 -2.16
CA ALA A 17 -8.18 -8.72 -1.54
C ALA A 17 -8.57 -7.30 -1.99
N ALA A 18 -7.60 -6.40 -2.14
CA ALA A 18 -7.83 -5.06 -2.67
C ALA A 18 -8.28 -5.10 -4.14
N ILE A 19 -7.62 -5.89 -4.99
CA ILE A 19 -8.00 -6.07 -6.41
C ILE A 19 -9.41 -6.65 -6.53
N HIS A 20 -9.73 -7.65 -5.71
CA HIS A 20 -11.06 -8.24 -5.65
C HIS A 20 -12.11 -7.20 -5.23
N ASN A 21 -11.83 -6.41 -4.19
CA ASN A 21 -12.73 -5.36 -3.71
C ASN A 21 -12.94 -4.27 -4.77
N ALA A 22 -11.90 -3.85 -5.48
CA ALA A 22 -12.01 -2.90 -6.60
C ALA A 22 -12.94 -3.44 -7.69
N THR A 23 -12.79 -4.70 -8.07
CA THR A 23 -13.64 -5.35 -9.06
C THR A 23 -15.11 -5.42 -8.61
N GLN A 24 -15.36 -5.74 -7.34
CA GLN A 24 -16.71 -5.85 -6.79
C GLN A 24 -17.39 -4.49 -6.61
N SER A 25 -16.65 -3.47 -6.19
CA SER A 25 -17.18 -2.14 -5.86
C SER A 25 -17.24 -1.19 -7.06
N GLY A 26 -16.51 -1.50 -8.14
CA GLY A 26 -16.39 -0.64 -9.32
C GLY A 26 -15.48 0.57 -9.13
N TYR A 27 -14.84 0.70 -7.96
CA TYR A 27 -13.88 1.77 -7.70
C TYR A 27 -12.49 1.41 -8.26
N ALA A 28 -11.80 2.42 -8.80
CA ALA A 28 -10.40 2.30 -9.14
C ALA A 28 -9.55 2.12 -7.87
N PRO A 29 -8.61 1.16 -7.84
CA PRO A 29 -7.68 1.05 -6.72
C PRO A 29 -6.69 2.22 -6.72
N ILE A 30 -6.30 2.63 -5.53
CA ILE A 30 -5.25 3.61 -5.29
C ILE A 30 -4.07 2.86 -4.68
N VAL A 31 -2.89 3.00 -5.24
CA VAL A 31 -1.68 2.33 -4.74
C VAL A 31 -0.68 3.37 -4.30
N CYS A 32 -0.38 3.38 -2.99
CA CYS A 32 0.76 4.13 -2.49
C CYS A 32 2.04 3.35 -2.78
N VAL A 33 2.98 3.99 -3.46
CA VAL A 33 4.27 3.43 -3.87
C VAL A 33 5.34 3.95 -2.93
N ALA A 34 6.16 3.07 -2.37
CA ALA A 34 7.25 3.47 -1.50
C ALA A 34 8.25 4.38 -2.25
N GLN A 35 8.71 5.43 -1.57
CA GLN A 35 9.77 6.31 -2.03
C GLN A 35 11.05 6.05 -1.23
N ASP A 36 12.01 5.38 -1.86
CA ASP A 36 13.29 5.07 -1.22
C ASP A 36 14.33 6.17 -1.44
N THR A 37 15.12 6.45 -0.40
CA THR A 37 16.25 7.38 -0.48
C THR A 37 17.53 6.73 0.04
N CYS A 38 18.66 7.10 -0.55
CA CYS A 38 19.98 6.72 -0.06
C CYS A 38 20.74 8.00 0.34
N LYS A 39 21.10 8.10 1.62
CA LYS A 39 21.77 9.30 2.19
C LYS A 39 21.02 10.61 1.88
N GLY A 40 19.69 10.56 1.93
CA GLY A 40 18.80 11.71 1.68
C GLY A 40 18.61 12.08 0.21
N LYS A 41 19.13 11.29 -0.73
CA LYS A 41 18.87 11.48 -2.18
C LYS A 41 17.90 10.41 -2.68
N PRO A 42 16.93 10.77 -3.53
CA PRO A 42 16.03 9.79 -4.14
C PRO A 42 16.84 8.80 -4.98
N ILE A 43 16.40 7.55 -4.99
CA ILE A 43 16.97 6.52 -5.86
C ILE A 43 16.34 6.70 -7.25
N GLU A 44 17.18 6.85 -8.28
CA GLU A 44 16.73 7.08 -9.66
C GLU A 44 16.90 5.86 -10.58
N ASP A 45 17.73 4.87 -10.19
CA ASP A 45 17.96 3.66 -10.99
C ASP A 45 16.69 2.78 -11.03
N PRO A 46 16.02 2.64 -12.19
CA PRO A 46 14.76 1.89 -12.31
C PRO A 46 14.89 0.41 -11.93
N ILE A 47 16.06 -0.21 -12.16
CA ILE A 47 16.29 -1.62 -11.82
C ILE A 47 16.37 -1.76 -10.30
N LEU A 48 17.03 -0.81 -9.63
CA LEU A 48 17.13 -0.79 -8.18
C LEU A 48 15.78 -0.48 -7.53
N ILE A 49 15.04 0.52 -8.03
CA ILE A 49 13.69 0.87 -7.57
C ILE A 49 12.80 -0.37 -7.61
N LYS A 50 12.77 -1.08 -8.74
CA LYS A 50 11.96 -2.30 -8.87
C LYS A 50 12.33 -3.36 -7.83
N LYS A 51 13.62 -3.60 -7.60
CA LYS A 51 14.10 -4.57 -6.60
C LYS A 51 13.73 -4.16 -5.17
N LEU A 52 13.70 -2.87 -4.87
CA LEU A 52 13.31 -2.35 -3.57
C LEU A 52 11.80 -2.47 -3.35
N LEU A 53 10.99 -2.19 -4.37
CA LEU A 53 9.54 -2.38 -4.32
C LEU A 53 9.13 -3.85 -4.14
N GLU A 54 9.91 -4.78 -4.69
CA GLU A 54 9.72 -6.24 -4.55
C GLU A 54 10.37 -6.81 -3.27
N LEU A 55 11.01 -5.97 -2.45
CA LEU A 55 11.68 -6.44 -1.24
C LEU A 55 10.65 -6.92 -0.21
N SER A 56 10.97 -8.05 0.43
CA SER A 56 10.18 -8.60 1.54
C SER A 56 10.00 -7.58 2.65
N ASP A 57 8.76 -7.44 3.14
CA ASP A 57 8.41 -6.50 4.21
C ASP A 57 9.13 -6.78 5.53
N ASN A 58 9.65 -8.00 5.72
CA ASN A 58 10.53 -8.36 6.83
C ASN A 58 11.85 -7.55 6.86
N LYS A 59 12.26 -7.02 5.70
CA LYS A 59 13.50 -6.24 5.56
C LYS A 59 13.28 -4.72 5.57
N THR A 60 12.02 -4.28 5.66
CA THR A 60 11.59 -2.88 5.53
C THR A 60 10.68 -2.47 6.69
N GLU A 61 10.96 -2.95 7.90
CA GLU A 61 10.18 -2.64 9.11
C GLU A 61 8.67 -2.96 8.98
N HIS A 62 8.34 -4.01 8.22
CA HIS A 62 6.98 -4.44 7.92
C HIS A 62 6.17 -3.49 7.01
N LEU A 63 6.85 -2.59 6.29
CA LEU A 63 6.22 -1.72 5.30
C LEU A 63 6.39 -2.30 3.89
N PRO A 64 5.29 -2.56 3.15
CA PRO A 64 5.39 -3.09 1.79
C PRO A 64 5.82 -1.99 0.81
N GLY A 65 6.48 -2.38 -0.28
CA GLY A 65 6.81 -1.45 -1.37
C GLY A 65 5.57 -0.88 -2.09
N LEU A 66 4.47 -1.64 -2.09
CA LEU A 66 3.18 -1.21 -2.62
C LEU A 66 2.09 -1.41 -1.57
N LEU A 67 1.30 -0.38 -1.32
CA LEU A 67 0.17 -0.43 -0.40
C LEU A 67 -1.14 -0.05 -1.13
N PRO A 68 -1.99 -1.03 -1.48
CA PRO A 68 -3.23 -0.76 -2.19
C PRO A 68 -4.38 -0.38 -1.26
N PHE A 69 -5.23 0.51 -1.76
CA PHE A 69 -6.42 1.02 -1.10
C PHE A 69 -7.60 1.04 -2.08
N VAL A 70 -8.77 0.70 -1.57
CA VAL A 70 -10.04 0.77 -2.31
C VAL A 70 -11.11 1.26 -1.35
N PRO A 71 -11.93 2.27 -1.71
CA PRO A 71 -13.08 2.67 -0.90
C PRO A 71 -13.94 1.46 -0.52
N GLY A 72 -14.21 1.28 0.77
CA GLY A 72 -14.93 0.12 1.30
C GLY A 72 -14.04 -1.03 1.77
N LEU A 73 -12.72 -0.97 1.58
CA LEU A 73 -11.80 -2.00 2.05
C LEU A 73 -11.75 -2.02 3.59
N PRO A 74 -11.94 -3.19 4.25
CA PRO A 74 -11.73 -3.32 5.68
C PRO A 74 -10.25 -3.11 6.03
N VAL A 75 -9.99 -2.25 7.01
CA VAL A 75 -8.64 -1.94 7.48
C VAL A 75 -8.54 -2.16 8.99
N ILE A 76 -7.31 -2.31 9.49
CA ILE A 76 -7.02 -2.42 10.91
C ILE A 76 -5.96 -1.38 11.28
N LEU A 77 -6.15 -0.70 12.41
CA LEU A 77 -5.09 0.14 12.98
C LEU A 77 -4.01 -0.76 13.55
N THR A 78 -2.75 -0.53 13.18
CA THR A 78 -1.59 -1.29 13.68
C THR A 78 -0.84 -0.57 14.78
N GLN A 79 -1.18 0.70 15.04
CA GLN A 79 -0.52 1.55 16.03
C GLN A 79 -1.55 2.37 16.82
N ASN A 80 -1.17 2.78 18.03
CA ASN A 80 -1.98 3.66 18.86
C ASN A 80 -1.84 5.10 18.37
N ILE A 81 -2.94 5.71 17.97
CA ILE A 81 -2.96 7.10 17.46
C ILE A 81 -3.52 8.03 18.53
N ALA A 82 -4.70 7.71 19.06
CA ALA A 82 -5.38 8.53 20.05
C ALA A 82 -6.17 7.65 21.01
N ILE A 83 -5.49 7.15 22.05
CA ILE A 83 -6.04 6.23 23.05
C ILE A 83 -7.33 6.77 23.69
N LYS A 84 -7.38 8.08 23.98
CA LYS A 84 -8.56 8.74 24.58
C LYS A 84 -9.78 8.78 23.67
N LEU A 85 -9.57 8.75 22.35
CA LEU A 85 -10.62 8.69 21.34
C LEU A 85 -10.93 7.24 20.92
N GLY A 86 -10.30 6.27 21.60
CA GLY A 86 -10.39 4.86 21.25
C GLY A 86 -9.66 4.51 19.95
N LEU A 87 -8.80 5.35 19.37
CA LEU A 87 -8.02 5.00 18.18
C LEU A 87 -6.75 4.24 18.58
N ILE A 88 -6.92 2.94 18.85
CA ILE A 88 -5.88 2.03 19.32
C ILE A 88 -5.57 0.92 18.31
N ASN A 89 -4.41 0.29 18.46
CA ASN A 89 -4.02 -0.89 17.71
C ASN A 89 -5.08 -2.00 17.83
N GLY A 90 -5.42 -2.63 16.70
CA GLY A 90 -6.36 -3.74 16.61
C GLY A 90 -7.79 -3.34 16.25
N ILE A 91 -8.12 -2.04 16.20
CA ILE A 91 -9.47 -1.61 15.81
C ILE A 91 -9.66 -1.73 14.30
N ASN A 92 -10.81 -2.28 13.93
CA ASN A 92 -11.26 -2.36 12.56
C ASN A 92 -11.86 -1.03 12.11
N GLY A 93 -11.62 -0.70 10.86
CA GLY A 93 -12.21 0.44 10.16
C GLY A 93 -12.56 0.08 8.73
N ILE A 94 -13.10 1.06 8.03
CA ILE A 94 -13.37 0.98 6.58
C ILE A 94 -12.61 2.12 5.94
N PHE A 95 -11.76 1.80 4.97
CA PHE A 95 -11.11 2.83 4.17
C PHE A 95 -12.16 3.59 3.35
N ARG A 96 -12.19 4.91 3.49
CA ARG A 96 -13.17 5.78 2.81
C ARG A 96 -12.58 6.49 1.62
N GLN A 97 -11.50 7.24 1.83
CA GLN A 97 -10.80 7.99 0.79
C GLN A 97 -9.35 8.24 1.19
N LEU A 98 -8.50 8.48 0.20
CA LEU A 98 -7.17 9.04 0.39
C LEU A 98 -7.23 10.52 0.02
N VAL A 99 -6.75 11.40 0.90
CA VAL A 99 -6.55 12.81 0.61
C VAL A 99 -5.05 13.06 0.54
N HIS A 100 -4.55 13.43 -0.63
CA HIS A 100 -3.15 13.75 -0.84
C HIS A 100 -3.04 15.07 -1.61
N GLN A 101 -1.90 15.75 -1.47
CA GLN A 101 -1.58 16.86 -2.37
C GLN A 101 -1.08 16.26 -3.70
N PRO A 102 -1.50 16.81 -4.85
CA PRO A 102 -1.02 16.34 -6.13
C PRO A 102 0.42 16.81 -6.34
N ASP A 103 1.38 15.92 -6.12
CA ASP A 103 2.75 16.10 -6.60
C ASP A 103 2.86 15.51 -8.02
N PHE A 104 3.71 16.11 -8.86
CA PHE A 104 3.88 15.73 -10.27
C PHE A 104 4.31 14.26 -10.39
N MET A 105 3.48 13.45 -11.06
CA MET A 105 3.66 12.01 -11.19
C MET A 105 4.47 11.65 -12.44
N SER A 106 5.49 10.79 -12.28
CA SER A 106 6.07 10.01 -13.37
C SER A 106 5.40 8.64 -13.42
N THR A 107 4.37 8.51 -14.26
CA THR A 107 3.83 7.21 -14.72
C THR A 107 4.89 6.51 -15.55
N ASP A 108 5.68 5.60 -14.99
CA ASP A 108 6.43 4.59 -15.77
C ASP A 108 7.08 3.49 -14.90
N VAL A 109 6.39 3.02 -13.85
CA VAL A 109 6.74 1.74 -13.23
C VAL A 109 5.52 0.84 -13.30
N LEU A 110 5.31 0.27 -14.50
CA LEU A 110 4.31 -0.77 -14.75
C LEU A 110 4.68 -2.04 -13.96
N LEU A 111 4.24 -2.10 -12.72
CA LEU A 111 4.06 -3.37 -12.04
C LEU A 111 2.70 -3.91 -12.49
N GLN A 112 2.72 -4.98 -13.29
CA GLN A 112 1.53 -5.70 -13.80
C GLN A 112 0.62 -6.28 -12.69
N ALA A 113 0.82 -5.90 -11.43
CA ALA A 113 0.10 -6.41 -10.28
C ALA A 113 -1.30 -5.81 -10.13
N PHE A 114 -1.59 -4.63 -10.68
CA PHE A 114 -2.87 -3.93 -10.50
C PHE A 114 -3.55 -3.55 -11.83
N PRO A 115 -4.89 -3.40 -11.86
CA PRO A 115 -5.66 -3.05 -13.07
C PRO A 115 -5.20 -1.74 -13.75
N ASN A 116 -5.49 -1.59 -15.04
CA ASN A 116 -5.05 -0.43 -15.84
C ASN A 116 -5.59 0.93 -15.36
N ASN A 117 -6.70 0.95 -14.62
CA ASN A 117 -7.29 2.17 -14.06
C ASN A 117 -6.75 2.55 -12.68
N THR A 118 -5.67 1.89 -12.22
CA THR A 118 -5.07 2.14 -10.90
C THR A 118 -4.45 3.53 -10.83
N GLN A 119 -4.77 4.26 -9.77
CA GLN A 119 -4.10 5.51 -9.44
C GLN A 119 -2.88 5.22 -8.56
N TYR A 120 -1.68 5.56 -9.03
CA TYR A 120 -0.47 5.49 -8.21
C TYR A 120 -0.25 6.82 -7.50
N VAL A 121 0.20 6.76 -6.25
CA VAL A 121 0.53 7.93 -5.42
C VAL A 121 1.91 7.68 -4.80
N HIS A 122 2.78 8.68 -4.83
CA HIS A 122 4.11 8.61 -4.20
C HIS A 122 4.18 9.50 -2.97
#